data_AF-A0A2V5Y833-F1
#
_entry.id   AF-A0A2V5Y833-F1
#
_cell.length_a   1.000
_cell.length_b   1.000
_cell.length_c   1.000
_cell.angle_alpha   90.00
_cell.angle_beta   90.00
_cell.angle_gamma   90.00
#
_symmetry.space_group_name_H-M   'P 1'
#
loop_
_entity.id
_entity.type
_entity.pdbx_description
1 polymer ?
#
loop_
_entity_poly.entity_id
_entity_poly.type
_entity_poly.pdbx_seq_one_letter_code
_entity_poly.pdbx_strand_id
1 'polypeptide(L)'
;MRFPAYLRIADLASKRVFYLDPKLYLSGSRDSSFRAFYFEPKIDTNKVHDDAVHLIVGFEHEPREKNGSWRFTRWDLVDLAQFKVNLKAEFQGSNHDMYRPQAIVASSAK
;
A
#
# COMPACT_ATOMS: atom_id res chain seq x y z
N MET A 1 -16.47 0.15 12.01
CA MET A 1 -15.75 -1.12 11.71
C MET A 1 -14.73 -0.82 10.64
N ARG A 2 -13.43 -0.86 10.95
CA ARG A 2 -12.37 -0.51 9.99
C ARG A 2 -11.92 -1.79 9.31
N PHE A 3 -12.19 -1.93 8.01
CA PHE A 3 -11.73 -3.09 7.25
C PHE A 3 -10.19 -3.04 7.15
N PRO A 4 -9.47 -4.11 7.53
CA PRO A 4 -8.05 -4.18 7.22
C PRO A 4 -7.89 -4.21 5.70
N ALA A 5 -6.86 -3.53 5.20
CA ALA A 5 -6.51 -3.55 3.77
C ALA A 5 -6.05 -4.94 3.29
N TYR A 6 -5.79 -5.85 4.22
CA TYR A 6 -5.34 -7.22 3.99
C TYR A 6 -6.42 -8.22 4.40
N LEU A 7 -6.60 -9.28 3.62
CA LEU A 7 -7.36 -10.44 4.03
C LEU A 7 -6.51 -11.28 4.98
N ARG A 8 -6.96 -11.44 6.24
CA ARG A 8 -6.32 -12.33 7.22
C ARG A 8 -6.90 -13.74 7.11
N ILE A 9 -6.04 -14.71 6.85
CA ILE A 9 -6.38 -16.13 6.76
C ILE A 9 -5.64 -16.85 7.88
N ALA A 10 -6.34 -17.68 8.64
CA ALA A 10 -5.73 -18.50 9.69
C ALA A 10 -5.93 -19.98 9.38
N ASP A 11 -4.84 -20.74 9.27
CA ASP A 11 -4.93 -22.18 9.28
C ASP A 11 -5.17 -22.66 10.72
N LEU A 12 -6.33 -23.28 10.95
CA LEU A 12 -6.75 -23.68 12.29
C LEU A 12 -5.92 -24.84 12.86
N ALA A 13 -5.32 -25.68 12.00
CA ALA A 13 -4.51 -26.81 12.41
C ALA A 13 -3.11 -26.37 12.84
N SER A 14 -2.38 -25.66 11.96
CA SER A 14 -1.03 -25.19 12.26
C SER A 14 -0.98 -23.89 13.06
N LYS A 15 -2.11 -23.19 13.22
CA LYS A 15 -2.22 -21.84 13.78
C LYS A 15 -1.46 -20.76 13.00
N ARG A 16 -0.97 -21.07 11.79
CA ARG A 16 -0.31 -20.08 10.94
C ARG A 16 -1.28 -19.03 10.44
N VAL A 17 -0.83 -17.78 10.47
CA VAL A 17 -1.56 -16.63 9.94
C VAL A 17 -0.94 -16.20 8.63
N PHE A 18 -1.78 -15.88 7.65
CA PHE A 18 -1.41 -15.34 6.37
C PHE A 18 -2.16 -14.03 6.16
N TYR A 19 -1.45 -13.01 5.71
CA TYR A 19 -2.05 -11.78 5.20
C TYR A 19 -1.95 -11.79 3.68
N LEU A 20 -3.09 -11.65 2.99
CA LEU A 20 -3.17 -11.59 1.54
C LEU A 20 -3.62 -10.19 1.08
N ASP A 21 -2.78 -9.53 0.29
CA ASP A 21 -3.05 -8.23 -0.32
C ASP A 21 -3.39 -8.38 -1.81
N PRO A 22 -4.63 -8.10 -2.26
CA PRO A 22 -4.93 -8.06 -3.68
C PRO A 22 -4.46 -6.76 -4.32
N LYS A 23 -3.72 -6.87 -5.43
CA LYS A 23 -3.29 -5.74 -6.25
C LYS A 23 -3.69 -5.90 -7.69
N LEU A 24 -4.03 -4.79 -8.33
CA LEU A 24 -4.25 -4.71 -9.77
C LEU A 24 -3.09 -3.99 -10.43
N TYR A 25 -2.67 -4.47 -11.60
CA TYR A 25 -1.69 -3.77 -12.43
C TYR A 25 -2.09 -3.83 -13.91
N LEU A 26 -1.70 -2.80 -14.66
CA LEU A 26 -1.99 -2.71 -16.08
C LEU A 26 -1.06 -3.65 -16.87
N SER A 27 -1.58 -4.24 -17.93
CA SER A 27 -0.79 -5.04 -18.86
C SER A 27 0.47 -4.28 -19.31
N GLY A 28 1.63 -4.91 -19.15
CA GLY A 28 2.94 -4.32 -19.47
C GLY A 28 3.53 -3.41 -18.38
N SER A 29 2.85 -3.20 -17.25
CA SER A 29 3.37 -2.41 -16.11
C SER A 29 4.01 -3.27 -15.02
N ARG A 30 4.21 -4.57 -15.26
CA ARG A 30 4.71 -5.54 -14.27
C ARG A 30 6.09 -5.19 -13.74
N ASP A 31 6.98 -4.75 -14.62
CA ASP A 31 8.37 -4.39 -14.29
C ASP A 31 8.52 -2.90 -13.95
N SER A 32 7.40 -2.20 -13.69
CA SER A 32 7.42 -0.78 -13.33
C SER A 32 8.12 -0.57 -11.98
N SER A 33 8.95 0.46 -11.90
CA SER A 33 9.60 0.91 -10.66
C SER A 33 8.67 1.75 -9.76
N PHE A 34 7.41 1.95 -10.16
CA PHE A 34 6.44 2.68 -9.36
C PHE A 34 6.14 1.93 -8.05
N ARG A 35 6.11 2.67 -6.93
CA ARG A 35 5.97 2.09 -5.59
C ARG A 35 4.60 1.40 -5.45
N ALA A 36 4.61 0.08 -5.32
CA ALA A 36 3.41 -0.73 -5.11
C ALA A 36 3.13 -1.08 -3.63
N PHE A 37 4.10 -0.81 -2.74
CA PHE A 37 4.03 -1.14 -1.32
C PHE A 37 4.40 0.07 -0.45
N TYR A 38 3.52 0.44 0.48
CA TYR A 38 3.74 1.50 1.46
C TYR A 38 3.44 0.95 2.86
N PHE A 39 4.42 1.01 3.75
CA PHE A 39 4.23 0.72 5.16
C PHE A 39 4.58 1.97 5.97
N GLU A 40 3.59 2.46 6.71
CA GLU A 40 3.77 3.58 7.64
C GLU A 40 3.55 3.03 9.05
N PRO A 41 4.59 2.92 9.88
CA PRO A 41 4.44 2.45 11.26
C PRO A 41 3.60 3.46 12.04
N LYS A 42 2.46 3.01 12.58
CA LYS A 42 1.58 3.79 13.45
C LYS A 42 1.42 3.10 14.79
N ILE A 43 1.53 3.85 15.88
CA ILE A 43 1.46 3.32 17.25
C ILE A 43 0.06 2.72 17.52
N ASP A 44 -1.02 3.43 17.16
CA ASP A 44 -2.38 3.00 17.50
C ASP A 44 -3.12 2.24 16.39
N THR A 45 -2.62 2.28 15.15
CA THR A 45 -3.36 1.75 13.98
C THR A 45 -2.49 0.96 13.02
N ASN A 46 -1.46 0.30 13.55
CA ASN A 46 -0.66 -0.62 12.76
C ASN A 46 -1.59 -1.70 12.18
N LYS A 47 -1.42 -2.04 10.89
CA LYS A 47 -2.33 -2.97 10.17
C LYS A 47 -1.86 -4.42 10.21
N VAL A 48 -0.70 -4.66 10.80
CA VAL A 48 -0.05 -5.97 10.97
C VAL A 48 0.02 -6.22 12.46
N HIS A 49 -0.69 -7.25 12.93
CA HIS A 49 -0.83 -7.56 14.35
C HIS A 49 -0.35 -8.96 14.72
N ASP A 50 -0.18 -9.84 13.73
CA ASP A 50 0.25 -11.22 13.91
C ASP A 50 1.66 -11.41 13.33
N ASP A 51 2.41 -12.35 13.90
CA ASP A 51 3.53 -12.99 13.22
C ASP A 51 2.97 -13.87 12.10
N ALA A 52 3.11 -13.42 10.84
CA ALA A 52 2.35 -13.94 9.72
C ALA A 52 3.17 -13.95 8.43
N VAL A 53 2.79 -14.85 7.51
CA VAL A 53 3.29 -14.83 6.13
C VAL A 53 2.52 -13.75 5.37
N HIS A 54 3.26 -12.85 4.72
CA HIS A 54 2.67 -11.77 3.92
C HIS A 54 2.76 -12.10 2.44
N LEU A 55 1.59 -12.20 1.80
CA LEU A 55 1.45 -12.52 0.39
C LEU A 55 0.77 -11.36 -0.35
N ILE A 56 1.20 -11.11 -1.58
CA ILE A 56 0.49 -10.26 -2.54
C ILE A 56 -0.08 -11.16 -3.63
N VAL A 57 -1.35 -10.99 -3.96
CA VAL A 57 -1.91 -11.52 -5.20
C VAL A 57 -2.09 -10.39 -6.20
N GLY A 58 -1.26 -10.39 -7.24
CA GLY A 58 -1.32 -9.41 -8.32
C GLY A 58 -2.18 -9.93 -9.46
N PHE A 59 -3.16 -9.16 -9.94
CA PHE A 59 -3.94 -9.46 -11.13
C PHE A 59 -3.63 -8.44 -12.23
N GLU A 60 -3.19 -8.95 -13.38
CA GLU A 60 -2.99 -8.14 -14.57
C GLU A 60 -4.32 -7.88 -15.25
N HIS A 61 -4.58 -6.64 -15.63
CA HIS A 61 -5.71 -6.28 -16.45
C HIS A 61 -5.30 -5.47 -17.68
N GLU A 62 -6.10 -5.54 -18.71
CA GLU A 62 -5.91 -4.69 -19.89
C GLU A 62 -6.50 -3.28 -19.71
N PRO A 63 -6.09 -2.31 -20.57
CA PRO A 63 -6.78 -1.03 -20.66
C PRO A 63 -8.26 -1.24 -20.94
N ARG A 64 -9.11 -0.57 -20.17
CA ARG A 64 -10.56 -0.69 -20.32
C ARG A 64 -11.08 0.43 -21.23
N GLU A 65 -11.83 0.07 -22.26
CA GLU A 65 -12.63 1.02 -23.03
C GLU A 65 -13.76 1.61 -22.17
N LYS A 66 -14.28 2.77 -22.54
CA LYS A 66 -15.39 3.40 -21.81
C LYS A 66 -16.60 2.46 -21.87
N ASN A 67 -17.05 1.99 -20.70
CA ASN A 67 -18.10 0.98 -20.51
C ASN A 67 -17.76 -0.48 -20.88
N GLY A 68 -16.49 -0.81 -21.15
CA GLY A 68 -16.06 -2.19 -21.39
C GLY A 68 -16.00 -3.07 -20.13
N SER A 69 -15.95 -4.39 -20.31
CA SER A 69 -15.68 -5.32 -19.20
C SER A 69 -14.19 -5.31 -18.83
N TRP A 70 -13.89 -5.67 -17.58
CA TRP A 70 -12.50 -5.91 -17.17
C TRP A 70 -12.04 -7.25 -17.74
N ARG A 71 -10.94 -7.23 -18.50
CA ARG A 71 -10.24 -8.43 -18.95
C ARG A 71 -9.00 -8.62 -18.10
N PHE A 72 -9.02 -9.66 -17.27
CA PHE A 72 -7.84 -10.09 -16.51
C PHE A 72 -7.09 -11.16 -17.31
N THR A 73 -5.79 -10.98 -17.46
CA THR A 73 -4.95 -11.83 -18.34
C THR A 73 -4.05 -12.75 -17.54
N ARG A 74 -3.72 -12.38 -16.31
CA ARG A 74 -2.71 -13.07 -15.50
C ARG A 74 -2.92 -12.83 -14.02
N TRP A 75 -2.43 -13.76 -13.20
CA TRP A 75 -2.26 -13.55 -11.78
C TRP A 75 -0.91 -14.11 -11.30
N ASP A 76 -0.34 -13.47 -10.28
CA ASP A 76 0.85 -13.95 -9.55
C ASP A 76 0.55 -13.92 -8.06
N LEU A 77 1.02 -14.95 -7.33
CA LEU A 77 1.08 -14.94 -5.88
C LEU A 77 2.54 -14.73 -5.46
N VAL A 78 2.81 -13.67 -4.71
CA VAL A 78 4.16 -13.23 -4.36
C VAL A 78 4.33 -13.29 -2.85
N ASP A 79 5.36 -14.00 -2.41
CA ASP A 79 5.80 -14.01 -1.01
C ASP A 79 6.71 -12.81 -0.73
N LEU A 80 6.38 -12.04 0.31
CA LEU A 80 7.14 -10.87 0.72
C LEU A 80 8.29 -11.18 1.69
N ALA A 81 8.51 -12.44 2.10
CA ALA A 81 9.55 -12.81 3.07
C ALA A 81 10.96 -12.36 2.70
N GLN A 82 11.27 -12.24 1.40
CA GLN A 82 12.57 -11.78 0.89
C GLN A 82 12.47 -10.44 0.13
N PHE A 83 11.34 -9.76 0.22
CA PHE A 83 11.11 -8.50 -0.49
C PHE A 83 11.94 -7.37 0.14
N LYS A 84 12.94 -6.90 -0.59
CA LYS A 84 13.81 -5.80 -0.14
C LYS A 84 13.12 -4.47 -0.40
N VAL A 85 12.83 -3.73 0.67
CA VAL A 85 12.26 -2.38 0.60
C VAL A 85 13.34 -1.32 0.69
N ASN A 86 13.09 -0.18 0.03
CA ASN A 86 13.89 1.03 0.21
C ASN A 86 13.20 1.94 1.23
N LEU A 87 13.96 2.45 2.21
CA LEU A 87 13.46 3.43 3.17
C LEU A 87 13.31 4.79 2.46
N LYS A 88 12.12 5.39 2.53
CA LYS A 88 11.89 6.77 2.14
C LYS A 88 11.63 7.59 3.40
N ALA A 89 12.64 8.33 3.86
CA ALA A 89 12.46 9.32 4.91
C ALA A 89 11.87 10.59 4.30
N GLU A 90 10.67 10.97 4.72
CA GLU A 90 10.03 12.24 4.33
C GLU A 90 9.78 13.08 5.56
N PHE A 91 10.06 14.38 5.47
CA PHE A 91 9.62 15.35 6.47
C PHE A 91 8.14 15.67 6.22
N GLN A 92 7.31 15.42 7.22
CA GLN A 92 5.89 15.75 7.18
C GLN A 92 5.64 16.99 8.03
N GLY A 93 4.79 17.89 7.54
CA GLY A 93 4.38 19.11 8.25
C GLY A 93 2.99 19.53 7.80
N SER A 94 2.19 20.05 8.72
CA SER A 94 0.87 20.57 8.37
C SER A 94 0.97 22.01 7.85
N ASN A 95 -0.03 22.46 7.09
CA ASN A 95 -0.15 23.88 6.73
C ASN A 95 -0.14 24.76 7.99
N HIS A 96 -0.75 24.30 9.09
CA HIS A 96 -0.74 25.01 10.36
C HIS A 96 0.67 25.17 10.95
N ASP A 97 1.53 24.14 10.84
CA ASP A 97 2.92 24.22 11.29
C ASP A 97 3.76 25.16 10.43
N MET A 98 3.50 25.17 9.12
CA MET A 98 4.22 26.00 8.16
C MET A 98 3.88 27.49 8.30
N TYR A 99 2.63 27.84 8.59
CA TYR A 99 2.15 29.23 8.66
C TYR A 99 2.05 29.78 10.09
N ARG A 100 2.90 29.31 11.01
CA ARG A 100 2.98 29.90 12.36
C ARG A 100 3.42 31.37 12.26
N PRO A 101 2.81 32.31 13.02
CA PRO A 101 3.14 33.73 12.92
C PRO A 101 4.64 34.05 13.04
N GLN A 102 5.36 33.28 13.88
CA GLN A 102 6.79 33.46 14.09
C GLN A 102 7.67 32.99 12.92
N ALA A 103 7.13 32.12 12.04
CA ALA A 103 7.82 31.60 10.87
C ALA A 103 7.60 32.48 9.61
N ILE A 104 6.62 33.39 9.65
CA ILE A 104 6.28 34.26 8.51
C ILE A 104 7.25 35.45 8.50
N VAL A 105 8.14 35.48 7.50
CA VAL A 105 9.14 36.56 7.35
C VAL A 105 8.60 37.77 6.58
N ALA A 106 7.54 37.60 5.78
CA ALA A 106 6.85 38.66 5.07
C ALA A 106 5.46 38.17 4.59
N SER A 107 4.53 39.09 4.39
CA SER A 107 3.21 38.84 3.80
C SER A 107 2.88 39.92 2.76
N SER A 108 2.23 39.56 1.67
CA SER A 108 1.69 40.53 0.71
C SER A 108 0.42 41.20 1.25
N ALA A 109 0.00 42.30 0.62
CA ALA A 109 -1.37 42.79 0.78
C ALA A 109 -2.37 41.71 0.38
N LYS A 110 -3.56 41.78 0.98
CA LYS A 110 -4.65 40.85 0.73
C LYS A 110 -5.35 41.14 -0.59
#